data_AF-A0A7V3MJP7-F1
#
_entry.id   AF-A0A7V3MJP7-F1
#
_cell.length_a   1.000
_cell.length_b   1.000
_cell.length_c   1.000
_cell.angle_alpha   90.00
_cell.angle_beta   90.00
_cell.angle_gamma   90.00
#
_symmetry.space_group_name_H-M   'P 1'
#
loop_
_entity.id
_entity.type
_entity.pdbx_description
1 polymer ?
#
loop_
_entity_poly.entity_id
_entity_poly.type
_entity_poly.pdbx_seq_one_letter_code
_entity_poly.pdbx_strand_id
1 'polypeptide(L)' 'MSIKIGVVGAGYWGPNIIRNFNQIPACEMAMCCDLDEKRLAHMKNVYPRLQTTTDYDAMV' A
#
# COMPACT_ATOMS: atom_id res chain seq x y z
N MET A 1 -8.35 -5.91 -17.29
CA MET A 1 -8.11 -6.77 -16.12
C MET A 1 -6.92 -6.17 -15.39
N SER A 2 -7.06 -5.76 -14.12
CA SER A 2 -5.98 -5.18 -13.32
C SER A 2 -5.41 -6.21 -12.36
N ILE A 3 -4.10 -6.13 -12.10
CA ILE A 3 -3.43 -6.95 -11.08
C ILE A 3 -3.50 -6.19 -9.75
N LYS A 4 -4.05 -6.83 -8.71
CA LYS A 4 -4.06 -6.26 -7.36
C LYS A 4 -2.70 -6.40 -6.72
N ILE A 5 -2.20 -5.31 -6.15
CA ILE A 5 -0.88 -5.24 -5.54
C ILE A 5 -1.03 -4.94 -4.05
N GLY A 6 -0.36 -5.76 -3.24
CA GLY A 6 -0.11 -5.52 -1.82
C GLY A 6 1.35 -5.13 -1.60
N VAL A 7 1.62 -4.16 -0.73
CA VAL A 7 2.99 -3.80 -0.31
C VAL A 7 3.14 -3.99 1.19
N VAL A 8 4.19 -4.68 1.60
CA VAL A 8 4.54 -4.88 3.01
C VAL A 8 5.80 -4.07 3.30
N GLY A 9 5.69 -3.16 4.26
CA GLY A 9 6.67 -2.13 4.56
C GLY A 9 6.35 -0.80 3.86
N ALA A 10 6.00 0.20 4.66
CA ALA A 10 5.80 1.61 4.29
C ALA A 10 6.92 2.51 4.83
N GLY A 11 8.10 1.94 5.14
CA GLY A 11 9.30 2.65 5.58
C GLY A 11 9.96 3.48 4.47
N TYR A 12 11.28 3.64 4.48
CA TYR A 12 11.99 4.57 3.59
C TYR A 12 11.64 4.41 2.08
N TRP A 13 11.54 3.18 1.59
CA TRP A 13 11.22 2.91 0.17
C TRP A 13 9.75 2.57 -0.11
N GLY A 14 8.97 2.21 0.90
CA GLY A 14 7.59 1.78 0.74
C GLY A 14 6.72 2.77 -0.06
N PRO A 15 6.74 4.08 0.26
CA PRO A 15 6.00 5.09 -0.49
C PRO A 15 6.37 5.14 -1.99
N ASN A 16 7.64 4.92 -2.33
CA ASN A 16 8.09 4.91 -3.73
C ASN A 16 7.56 3.69 -4.49
N ILE A 17 7.53 2.51 -3.85
CA ILE A 17 7.00 1.28 -4.44
C ILE A 17 5.49 1.43 -4.67
N ILE A 18 4.76 1.89 -3.65
CA ILE A 18 3.31 2.12 -3.74
C ILE A 18 2.99 3.13 -4.83
N ARG A 19 3.73 4.25 -4.91
CA ARG A 19 3.57 5.26 -5.97
C ARG A 19 3.74 4.66 -7.36
N ASN A 20 4.78 3.86 -7.57
CA ASN A 20 5.05 3.25 -8.87
C ASN A 20 3.90 2.35 -9.32
N PHE A 21 3.42 1.43 -8.48
CA PHE A 21 2.30 0.55 -8.84
C PHE A 21 0.98 1.30 -8.99
N ASN A 22 0.72 2.34 -8.19
CA ASN A 22 -0.48 3.16 -8.32
C ASN A 22 -0.53 3.94 -9.65
N GLN A 23 0.63 4.18 -10.29
CA GLN A 23 0.72 4.89 -11.57
C GLN A 23 0.61 3.96 -12.79
N ILE A 24 0.68 2.64 -12.61
CA ILE A 24 0.59 1.68 -13.71
C ILE A 24 -0.90 1.36 -13.96
N PRO A 25 -1.48 1.68 -15.14
CA PRO A 25 -2.91 1.48 -15.39
C PRO A 25 -3.39 0.02 -15.31
N ALA A 26 -2.47 -0.94 -15.50
CA ALA A 26 -2.73 -2.37 -15.36
C ALA A 26 -2.66 -2.88 -13.91
N CYS A 27 -2.34 -2.02 -12.95
CA CYS A 27 -2.24 -2.36 -11.53
C CYS A 27 -3.29 -1.62 -10.71
N GLU A 28 -3.71 -2.26 -9.63
CA GLU A 28 -4.54 -1.66 -8.59
C GLU A 28 -3.77 -1.78 -7.27
N MET A 29 -3.35 -0.64 -6.69
CA MET A 29 -2.80 -0.66 -5.33
C MET A 29 -3.93 -0.93 -4.34
N ALA A 30 -4.01 -2.19 -3.89
CA ALA A 30 -5.11 -2.68 -3.08
C ALA A 30 -4.82 -2.51 -1.58
N MET A 31 -3.61 -2.87 -1.13
CA MET A 31 -3.31 -2.91 0.30
C MET A 31 -1.86 -2.56 0.64
N CYS A 32 -1.65 -1.98 1.81
CA CYS A 32 -0.34 -1.75 2.41
C CYS A 32 -0.33 -2.30 3.85
N CYS A 33 0.76 -2.97 4.24
CA CYS A 33 0.97 -3.45 5.59
C CYS A 33 2.25 -2.89 6.18
N ASP A 34 2.20 -2.39 7.41
CA ASP A 34 3.37 -1.94 8.19
C ASP A 34 3.00 -1.99 9.68
N LEU A 35 3.97 -2.22 10.56
CA LEU A 35 3.72 -2.21 12.00
C LEU A 35 3.54 -0.78 12.55
N ASP A 36 4.04 0.24 11.83
CA ASP A 36 3.93 1.65 12.22
C ASP A 36 2.66 2.29 11.62
N GLU A 37 1.64 2.44 12.47
CA GLU A 37 0.36 3.06 12.11
C GLU A 37 0.50 4.48 11.54
N LYS A 38 1.55 5.24 11.93
CA LYS A 38 1.76 6.60 11.39
C LYS A 38 2.11 6.55 9.91
N ARG A 39 2.89 5.54 9.50
CA ARG A 39 3.24 5.33 8.08
C ARG A 39 2.00 4.90 7.31
N LEU A 40 1.19 4.01 7.87
CA LEU A 40 -0.08 3.61 7.27
C LEU A 40 -1.03 4.80 7.10
N ALA A 41 -1.20 5.63 8.12
CA ALA A 41 -2.02 6.83 8.06
C ALA A 41 -1.52 7.82 7.01
N HIS A 42 -0.19 8.01 6.90
CA HIS A 42 0.40 8.82 5.83
C HIS A 42 0.05 8.26 4.45
N MET A 43 0.24 6.95 4.23
CA MET A 43 -0.08 6.31 2.95
C MET A 43 -1.57 6.39 2.61
N LYS A 44 -2.47 6.21 3.59
CA LYS A 44 -3.93 6.34 3.40
C LYS A 44 -4.31 7.78 3.04
N ASN A 45 -3.65 8.78 3.61
CA ASN A 45 -3.89 10.18 3.27
C ASN A 45 -3.46 10.51 1.84
N VAL A 46 -2.29 10.01 1.41
CA VAL A 46 -1.79 10.21 0.03
C VAL A 46 -2.60 9.41 -0.99
N TYR A 47 -3.02 8.19 -0.64
CA TYR A 47 -3.80 7.29 -1.50
C TYR A 47 -5.08 6.85 -0.78
N PRO A 48 -6.18 7.64 -0.83
CA PRO A 48 -7.40 7.38 -0.05
C PRO A 48 -8.06 6.01 -0.27
N ARG A 49 -7.85 5.40 -1.45
CA ARG A 49 -8.39 4.09 -1.82
C ARG A 49 -7.55 2.90 -1.33
N LEU A 50 -6.30 3.13 -0.94
CA LEU A 50 -5.40 2.10 -0.44
C LEU A 50 -5.93 1.55 0.89
N GLN A 51 -6.10 0.24 1.05
CA GLN A 51 -6.35 -0.33 2.37
C GLN A 51 -5.05 -0.47 3.16
N THR A 52 -5.14 -0.39 4.48
CA THR A 52 -3.97 -0.47 5.37
C THR A 52 -4.23 -1.44 6.50
N THR A 53 -3.23 -2.24 6.85
CA THR A 53 -3.29 -3.19 7.99
C THR A 53 -1.96 -3.20 8.74
N THR A 54 -2.00 -3.52 10.03
CA THR A 54 -0.80 -3.84 10.82
C THR A 54 -0.52 -5.34 10.89
N ASP A 55 -1.45 -6.15 10.40
CA ASP A 55 -1.39 -7.60 10.37
C ASP A 55 -1.10 -8.10 8.94
N TYR A 56 0.05 -8.75 8.76
CA TYR A 56 0.47 -9.34 7.49
C TYR A 56 -0.46 -10.50 7.08
N ASP A 57 -0.93 -11.30 8.04
CA ASP A 57 -1.75 -12.48 7.76
C ASP A 57 -3.17 -12.08 7.32
N ALA A 58 -3.57 -10.83 7.57
CA ALA A 58 -4.83 -10.26 7.09
C ALA A 58 -4.79 -9.81 5.61
N MET A 59 -3.64 -9.87 4.94
CA MET A 59 -3.52 -9.53 3.52
C MET A 59 -4.00 -10.67 2.62
N VAL A 60 -4.67 -10.32 1.50
CA VAL A 60 -5.23 -11.25 0.50
C VAL A 60 -4.82 -10.92 -0.91
#